data_AF-A0A854DU18-F1
#
_entry.id   AF-A0A854DU18-F1
#
_cell.length_a   1.000
_cell.length_b   1.000
_cell.length_c   1.000
_cell.angle_alpha   90.00
_cell.angle_beta   90.00
_cell.angle_gamma   90.00
#
_symmetry.space_group_name_H-M   'P 1'
#
loop_
_entity.id
_entity.type
_entity.pdbx_description
1 polymer ?
#
loop_
_entity_poly.entity_id
_entity_poly.type
_entity_poly.pdbx_seq_one_letter_code
_entity_poly.pdbx_strand_id
1 'polypeptide(L)'
;MWRSSRRWLPVCLLALATVASAQPMPGSVIDLANGQHLDEAAFVARAADARRLLLGERHDLAGDHAAQRWLLQALQRRRPQGSLVLEMIASERQPRLQRVQRWLAKGNQAEGARLQELLEWDTRWPWAAYGGLVQDAADAGTPLFGGNLSRAEVNALLASTEGVRFPVAAARQRLSAVVLAQHADAAPMLEGMLAVQQARDTRMAQVLLDAPAPALLVAGRWHVLRGTGVPGYLSPATPALVIALASPGETVDATDADLLWVLDDE
;
A
#
# COMPACT_ATOMS: atom_id res chain seq x y z
N MET A 1 -42.40 -55.20 33.59
CA MET A 1 -42.22 -53.74 33.77
C MET A 1 -40.76 -53.46 34.05
N TRP A 2 -39.98 -53.04 33.04
CA TRP A 2 -38.57 -52.66 33.19
C TRP A 2 -38.47 -51.14 33.03
N ARG A 3 -38.02 -50.44 34.08
CA ARG A 3 -37.78 -48.99 34.05
C ARG A 3 -36.30 -48.76 33.77
N SER A 4 -35.99 -48.26 32.58
CA SER A 4 -34.66 -47.75 32.22
C SER A 4 -34.52 -46.31 32.74
N SER A 5 -33.59 -46.09 33.68
CA SER A 5 -33.22 -44.77 34.19
C SER A 5 -32.00 -44.26 33.41
N ARG A 6 -32.21 -43.33 32.47
CA ARG A 6 -31.13 -42.57 31.81
C ARG A 6 -30.77 -41.36 32.68
N ARG A 7 -29.54 -41.37 33.23
CA ARG A 7 -28.93 -40.21 33.88
C ARG A 7 -28.37 -39.29 32.79
N TRP A 8 -28.76 -38.01 32.82
CA TRP A 8 -28.19 -36.97 31.97
C TRP A 8 -27.04 -36.32 32.74
N LEU A 9 -25.81 -36.42 32.22
CA LEU A 9 -24.67 -35.65 32.66
C LEU A 9 -24.65 -34.33 31.86
N PRO A 10 -24.60 -33.15 32.49
CA PRO A 10 -24.41 -31.90 31.77
C PRO A 10 -22.95 -31.80 31.35
N VAL A 11 -22.71 -31.74 30.04
CA VAL A 11 -21.40 -31.40 29.48
C VAL A 11 -21.25 -29.88 29.58
N CYS A 12 -20.40 -29.41 30.51
CA CYS A 12 -19.95 -28.02 30.54
C CYS A 12 -19.01 -27.77 29.36
N LEU A 13 -19.51 -27.11 28.32
CA LEU A 13 -18.70 -26.56 27.24
C LEU A 13 -17.97 -25.31 27.76
N LEU A 14 -16.70 -25.46 28.11
CA LEU A 14 -15.77 -24.35 28.26
C LEU A 14 -15.51 -23.75 26.87
N ALA A 15 -16.07 -22.57 26.63
CA ALA A 15 -15.71 -21.76 25.47
C ALA A 15 -14.28 -21.26 25.66
N LEU A 16 -13.33 -21.88 24.98
CA LEU A 16 -11.99 -21.33 24.77
C LEU A 16 -12.15 -20.09 23.90
N ALA A 17 -12.21 -18.92 24.53
CA ALA A 17 -12.00 -17.66 23.84
C ALA A 17 -10.56 -17.66 23.33
N THR A 18 -10.38 -17.89 22.03
CA THR A 18 -9.11 -17.64 21.36
C THR A 18 -8.87 -16.13 21.41
N VAL A 19 -8.06 -15.71 22.38
CA VAL A 19 -7.49 -14.35 22.34
C VAL A 19 -6.58 -14.34 21.11
N ALA A 20 -7.06 -13.77 20.01
CA ALA A 20 -6.24 -13.54 18.84
C ALA A 20 -5.07 -12.67 19.28
N SER A 21 -3.88 -13.26 19.43
CA SER A 21 -2.67 -12.51 19.69
C SER A 21 -2.48 -11.54 18.53
N ALA A 22 -2.37 -10.26 18.83
CA ALA A 22 -1.93 -9.29 17.83
C ALA A 22 -0.60 -9.77 17.26
N GLN A 23 -0.49 -9.85 15.94
CA GLN A 23 0.77 -10.17 15.29
C GLN A 23 1.78 -9.07 15.65
N PRO A 24 3.00 -9.42 16.09
CA PRO A 24 4.03 -8.42 16.40
C PRO A 24 4.37 -7.62 15.15
N MET A 25 4.83 -6.37 15.31
CA MET A 25 5.38 -5.59 14.21
C MET A 25 6.51 -6.36 13.49
N PRO A 26 6.41 -6.59 12.17
CA PRO A 26 7.52 -7.17 11.40
C PRO A 26 8.75 -6.27 11.44
N GLY A 27 9.94 -6.85 11.61
CA GLY A 27 11.21 -6.14 11.47
C GLY A 27 11.42 -4.95 12.45
N SER A 28 12.17 -3.94 12.00
CA SER A 28 12.49 -2.74 12.79
C SER A 28 12.29 -1.46 12.00
N VAL A 29 11.91 -0.38 12.69
CA VAL A 29 11.69 0.93 12.08
C VAL A 29 12.74 1.91 12.59
N ILE A 30 13.35 2.66 11.68
CA ILE A 30 14.35 3.69 11.97
C ILE A 30 13.78 5.04 11.54
N ASP A 31 13.82 6.02 12.45
CA ASP A 31 13.58 7.43 12.12
C ASP A 31 14.84 7.99 11.44
N LEU A 32 14.73 8.33 10.16
CA LEU A 32 15.86 8.76 9.35
C LEU A 32 16.38 10.15 9.75
N ALA A 33 15.58 10.97 10.44
CA ALA A 33 16.01 12.30 10.86
C ALA A 33 17.06 12.25 11.99
N ASN A 34 17.04 11.21 12.82
CA ASN A 34 17.89 11.09 14.01
C ASN A 34 18.58 9.72 14.17
N GLY A 35 18.29 8.76 13.29
CA GLY A 35 18.84 7.40 13.31
C GLY A 35 18.35 6.52 14.45
N GLN A 36 17.31 6.92 15.20
CA GLN A 36 16.78 6.15 16.33
C GLN A 36 15.84 5.06 15.85
N HIS A 37 15.91 3.90 16.52
CA HIS A 37 14.91 2.86 16.34
C HIS A 37 13.61 3.25 17.05
N LEU A 38 12.48 3.10 16.35
CA LEU A 38 11.15 3.26 16.93
C LEU A 38 10.63 1.90 17.38
N ASP A 39 10.11 1.85 18.60
CA ASP A 39 9.28 0.72 19.02
C ASP A 39 7.91 0.75 18.32
N GLU A 40 7.15 -0.34 18.45
CA GLU A 40 5.84 -0.49 17.81
C GLU A 40 4.88 0.66 18.18
N ALA A 41 4.87 1.08 19.45
CA ALA A 41 3.95 2.10 19.93
C ALA A 41 4.27 3.48 19.34
N ALA A 42 5.55 3.83 19.30
CA ALA A 42 6.06 5.07 18.72
C ALA A 42 5.86 5.11 17.21
N PHE A 43 6.16 4.00 16.51
CA PHE A 43 5.94 3.90 15.06
C PHE A 43 4.46 4.08 14.71
N VAL A 44 3.58 3.33 15.37
CA VAL A 44 2.13 3.38 15.10
C VAL A 44 1.57 4.76 15.45
N ALA A 45 2.02 5.39 16.55
CA ALA A 45 1.60 6.75 16.90
C ALA A 45 2.02 7.75 15.79
N ARG A 46 3.28 7.68 15.35
CA ARG A 46 3.81 8.55 14.29
C ARG A 46 3.05 8.38 12.97
N ALA A 47 2.75 7.14 12.60
CA ALA A 47 1.99 6.83 11.38
C ALA A 47 0.51 7.23 11.49
N ALA A 48 -0.10 7.09 12.67
CA ALA A 48 -1.51 7.45 12.90
C ALA A 48 -1.75 8.96 12.83
N ASP A 49 -0.79 9.79 13.27
CA ASP A 49 -0.90 11.25 13.25
C ASP A 49 -0.85 11.84 11.82
N ALA A 50 -0.34 11.08 10.85
CA ALA A 50 -0.22 11.54 9.46
C ALA A 50 -1.58 11.56 8.75
N ARG A 51 -1.96 12.72 8.19
CA ARG A 51 -3.14 12.82 7.30
C ARG A 51 -2.93 12.11 5.97
N ARG A 52 -1.68 11.99 5.52
CA ARG A 52 -1.27 11.30 4.30
C ARG A 52 -0.02 10.49 4.60
N LEU A 53 -0.11 9.19 4.37
CA LEU A 53 0.94 8.21 4.57
C LEU A 53 1.26 7.55 3.22
N LEU A 54 2.54 7.50 2.86
CA LEU A 54 3.00 6.76 1.70
C LEU A 54 3.88 5.62 2.20
N LEU A 55 3.52 4.39 1.82
CA LEU A 55 4.28 3.19 2.13
C LEU A 55 4.87 2.64 0.82
N GLY A 56 6.20 2.66 0.75
CA GLY A 56 6.98 2.23 -0.41
C GLY A 56 7.36 0.78 -0.33
N GLU A 57 6.78 -0.05 -1.18
CA GLU A 57 7.05 -1.49 -1.24
C GLU A 57 8.09 -1.87 -2.30
N ARG A 58 8.60 -3.09 -2.15
CA ARG A 58 9.25 -3.89 -3.18
C ARG A 58 8.26 -4.97 -3.58
N HIS A 59 7.67 -4.83 -4.77
CA HIS A 59 6.46 -5.55 -5.20
C HIS A 59 6.52 -7.08 -5.11
N ASP A 60 7.72 -7.68 -5.13
CA ASP A 60 7.90 -9.13 -5.20
C ASP A 60 8.19 -9.76 -3.84
N LEU A 61 8.30 -8.98 -2.76
CA LEU A 61 8.68 -9.49 -1.45
C LEU A 61 7.46 -9.75 -0.55
N ALA A 62 7.33 -10.99 -0.09
CA ALA A 62 6.25 -11.40 0.80
C ALA A 62 6.26 -10.64 2.13
N GLY A 63 7.46 -10.35 2.67
CA GLY A 63 7.63 -9.52 3.87
C GLY A 63 7.00 -8.13 3.72
N ASP A 64 7.19 -7.48 2.57
CA ASP A 64 6.62 -6.15 2.31
C ASP A 64 5.09 -6.19 2.34
N HIS A 65 4.49 -7.21 1.72
CA HIS A 65 3.03 -7.41 1.75
C HIS A 65 2.50 -7.69 3.16
N ALA A 66 3.23 -8.47 3.97
CA ALA A 66 2.88 -8.71 5.37
C ALA A 66 2.93 -7.42 6.20
N ALA A 67 3.97 -6.60 5.99
CA ALA A 67 4.12 -5.30 6.66
C ALA A 67 3.00 -4.32 6.29
N GLN A 68 2.58 -4.28 5.02
CA GLN A 68 1.44 -3.45 4.58
C GLN A 68 0.14 -3.80 5.32
N ARG A 69 -0.17 -5.10 5.40
CA ARG A 69 -1.35 -5.59 6.11
C ARG A 69 -1.28 -5.26 7.60
N TRP A 70 -0.13 -5.52 8.21
CA TRP A 70 0.09 -5.21 9.62
C TRP A 70 -0.14 -3.72 9.89
N LEU A 71 0.42 -2.84 9.05
CA LEU A 71 0.31 -1.39 9.24
C LEU A 71 -1.14 -0.92 9.08
N LEU A 72 -1.86 -1.39 8.06
CA LEU A 72 -3.27 -1.03 7.87
C LEU A 72 -4.10 -1.42 9.11
N GLN A 73 -3.94 -2.65 9.59
CA GLN A 73 -4.65 -3.13 10.78
C GLN A 73 -4.27 -2.35 12.05
N ALA A 74 -2.98 -2.02 12.22
CA ALA A 74 -2.51 -1.22 13.34
C ALA A 74 -3.10 0.20 13.32
N LEU A 75 -3.17 0.84 12.14
CA LEU A 75 -3.78 2.15 11.96
C LEU A 75 -5.28 2.12 12.24
N GLN A 76 -6.00 1.11 11.74
CA GLN A 76 -7.45 0.94 11.96
C GLN A 76 -7.80 0.77 13.45
N ARG A 77 -6.91 0.17 14.24
CA ARG A 77 -7.06 0.09 15.72
C ARG A 77 -6.89 1.45 16.42
N ARG A 78 -6.20 2.41 15.80
CA ARG A 78 -5.89 3.71 16.41
C ARG A 78 -6.77 4.84 15.93
N ARG A 79 -7.27 4.76 14.70
CA ARG A 79 -8.14 5.77 14.11
C ARG A 79 -8.96 5.20 12.94
N PRO A 80 -10.10 5.83 12.59
CA PRO A 80 -10.72 5.60 11.30
C PRO A 80 -9.72 5.83 10.16
N GLN A 81 -9.68 4.90 9.21
CA GLN A 81 -8.90 5.04 7.99
C GLN A 81 -9.82 5.61 6.90
N GLY A 82 -9.47 6.80 6.38
CA GLY A 82 -10.29 7.51 5.42
C GLY A 82 -10.25 6.87 4.02
N SER A 83 -9.08 6.40 3.61
CA SER A 83 -8.92 5.68 2.35
C SER A 83 -7.64 4.86 2.28
N LEU A 84 -7.66 3.84 1.42
CA LEU A 84 -6.50 3.10 0.94
C LEU A 84 -6.37 3.33 -0.58
N VAL A 85 -5.30 4.02 -0.98
CA VAL A 85 -4.94 4.26 -2.38
C VAL A 85 -3.91 3.20 -2.79
N LEU A 86 -4.13 2.54 -3.93
CA LEU A 86 -3.27 1.46 -4.41
C LEU A 86 -2.75 1.79 -5.81
N GLU A 87 -1.43 1.73 -5.99
CA GLU A 87 -0.80 1.75 -7.32
C GLU A 87 -1.33 0.60 -8.20
N MET A 88 -1.70 -0.51 -7.59
CA MET A 88 -2.09 -1.74 -8.27
C MET A 88 -3.41 -1.60 -9.03
N ILE A 89 -4.17 -0.52 -8.76
CA ILE A 89 -5.47 -0.26 -9.39
C ILE A 89 -5.40 1.03 -10.22
N ALA A 90 -5.77 0.94 -11.49
CA ALA A 90 -5.92 2.10 -12.35
C ALA A 90 -7.09 2.99 -11.88
N SER A 91 -6.90 4.31 -11.85
CA SER A 91 -7.90 5.28 -11.37
C SER A 91 -9.18 5.29 -12.20
N GLU A 92 -9.12 4.88 -13.47
CA GLU A 92 -10.32 4.69 -14.31
C GLU A 92 -11.30 3.66 -13.72
N ARG A 93 -10.81 2.74 -12.87
CA ARG A 93 -11.65 1.73 -12.19
C ARG A 93 -12.40 2.29 -10.98
N GLN A 94 -12.19 3.56 -10.60
CA GLN A 94 -12.82 4.15 -9.42
C GLN A 94 -14.36 3.99 -9.37
N PRO A 95 -15.12 4.17 -10.48
CA PRO A 95 -16.57 3.93 -10.46
C PRO A 95 -16.93 2.48 -10.09
N ARG A 96 -16.10 1.50 -10.45
CA ARG A 96 -16.28 0.10 -10.05
C ARG A 96 -16.01 -0.09 -8.57
N LEU A 97 -14.88 0.42 -8.07
CA LEU A 97 -14.53 0.33 -6.64
C LEU A 97 -15.65 0.90 -5.77
N GLN A 98 -16.18 2.07 -6.14
CA GLN A 98 -17.29 2.69 -5.43
C GLN A 98 -18.59 1.87 -5.47
N ARG A 99 -18.89 1.17 -6.58
CA ARG A 99 -20.05 0.27 -6.65
C ARG A 99 -19.87 -0.92 -5.70
N VAL A 100 -18.70 -1.55 -5.71
CA VAL A 100 -18.40 -2.68 -4.82
C VAL A 100 -18.48 -2.24 -3.36
N GLN A 101 -17.86 -1.11 -3.01
CA GLN A 101 -17.92 -0.58 -1.65
C GLN A 101 -19.35 -0.27 -1.20
N ARG A 102 -20.17 0.38 -2.03
CA ARG A 102 -21.59 0.61 -1.70
C ARG A 102 -22.40 -0.68 -1.56
N TRP A 103 -22.04 -1.72 -2.31
CA TRP A 103 -22.68 -3.03 -2.21
C TRP A 103 -22.30 -3.73 -0.91
N LEU A 104 -21.02 -3.72 -0.52
CA LEU A 104 -20.54 -4.23 0.78
C LEU A 104 -21.19 -3.47 1.95
N ALA A 105 -21.28 -2.14 1.88
CA ALA A 105 -21.91 -1.30 2.90
C ALA A 105 -23.41 -1.60 3.15
N LYS A 106 -24.06 -2.34 2.26
CA LYS A 106 -25.44 -2.85 2.45
C LYS A 106 -25.50 -4.19 3.20
N GLY A 107 -24.38 -4.65 3.76
CA GLY A 107 -24.28 -5.90 4.52
C GLY A 107 -23.94 -7.13 3.67
N ASN A 108 -23.74 -6.97 2.36
CA ASN A 108 -23.30 -8.07 1.51
C ASN A 108 -21.84 -8.44 1.81
N GLN A 109 -21.51 -9.72 1.66
CA GLN A 109 -20.17 -10.25 1.94
C GLN A 109 -19.50 -10.72 0.65
N ALA A 110 -18.20 -10.46 0.52
CA ALA A 110 -17.37 -11.02 -0.54
C ALA A 110 -15.95 -11.22 0.00
N GLU A 111 -15.43 -12.43 -0.22
CA GLU A 111 -14.11 -12.83 0.25
C GLU A 111 -13.32 -13.51 -0.86
N GLY A 112 -11.99 -13.44 -0.76
CA GLY A 112 -11.07 -14.17 -1.63
C GLY A 112 -11.37 -13.97 -3.12
N ALA A 113 -11.56 -15.07 -3.85
CA ALA A 113 -11.82 -15.05 -5.29
C ALA A 113 -13.07 -14.24 -5.68
N ARG A 114 -14.10 -14.19 -4.80
CA ARG A 114 -15.31 -13.42 -5.10
C ARG A 114 -15.05 -11.93 -5.03
N LEU A 115 -14.28 -11.47 -4.04
CA LEU A 115 -13.88 -10.06 -3.94
C LEU A 115 -12.97 -9.67 -5.11
N GLN A 116 -12.03 -10.54 -5.47
CA GLN A 116 -11.15 -10.37 -6.63
C GLN A 116 -11.95 -10.16 -7.93
N GLU A 117 -12.95 -11.00 -8.19
CA GLU A 117 -13.83 -10.92 -9.36
C GLU A 117 -14.67 -9.62 -9.34
N LEU A 118 -15.28 -9.30 -8.20
CA LEU A 118 -16.08 -8.07 -8.03
C LEU A 118 -15.26 -6.81 -8.28
N LEU A 119 -13.98 -6.80 -7.93
CA LEU A 119 -13.09 -5.68 -8.19
C LEU A 119 -12.54 -5.65 -9.63
N GLU A 120 -12.69 -6.76 -10.40
CA GLU A 120 -11.93 -6.99 -11.64
C GLU A 120 -10.44 -6.71 -11.40
N TRP A 121 -9.89 -7.36 -10.38
CA TRP A 121 -8.49 -7.21 -10.02
C TRP A 121 -7.58 -7.50 -11.22
N ASP A 122 -6.60 -6.65 -11.44
CA ASP A 122 -5.66 -6.80 -12.55
C ASP A 122 -4.73 -7.97 -12.28
N THR A 123 -4.75 -8.97 -13.16
CA THR A 123 -4.01 -10.22 -12.98
C THR A 123 -2.49 -10.07 -13.04
N ARG A 124 -1.98 -8.90 -13.45
CA ARG A 124 -0.56 -8.57 -13.37
C ARG A 124 -0.07 -8.44 -11.93
N TRP A 125 -0.97 -8.13 -11.00
CA TRP A 125 -0.69 -8.08 -9.57
C TRP A 125 -1.19 -9.38 -8.92
N PRO A 126 -0.31 -10.22 -8.37
CA PRO A 126 -0.72 -11.50 -7.79
C PRO A 126 -1.74 -11.28 -6.65
N TRP A 127 -2.93 -11.86 -6.78
CA TRP A 127 -3.95 -11.75 -5.72
C TRP A 127 -3.47 -12.36 -4.40
N ALA A 128 -2.60 -13.38 -4.45
CA ALA A 128 -2.00 -13.96 -3.25
C ALA A 128 -1.18 -12.95 -2.44
N ALA A 129 -0.58 -11.95 -3.09
CA ALA A 129 0.19 -10.89 -2.45
C ALA A 129 -0.72 -9.79 -1.87
N TYR A 130 -1.65 -9.27 -2.68
CA TYR A 130 -2.40 -8.06 -2.34
C TYR A 130 -3.81 -8.31 -1.79
N GLY A 131 -4.37 -9.50 -2.04
CA GLY A 131 -5.75 -9.83 -1.71
C GLY A 131 -6.05 -9.70 -0.22
N GLY A 132 -5.08 -10.06 0.65
CA GLY A 132 -5.21 -9.88 2.10
C GLY A 132 -5.35 -8.41 2.51
N LEU A 133 -4.54 -7.52 1.93
CA LEU A 133 -4.62 -6.08 2.20
C LEU A 133 -5.98 -5.50 1.74
N VAL A 134 -6.43 -5.93 0.56
CA VAL A 134 -7.71 -5.54 -0.02
C VAL A 134 -8.88 -6.05 0.82
N GLN A 135 -8.79 -7.28 1.34
CA GLN A 135 -9.78 -7.86 2.25
C GLN A 135 -9.84 -7.08 3.57
N ASP A 136 -8.70 -6.82 4.20
CA ASP A 136 -8.62 -6.07 5.47
C ASP A 136 -9.22 -4.66 5.33
N ALA A 137 -9.04 -4.01 4.17
CA ALA A 137 -9.67 -2.73 3.87
C ALA A 137 -11.19 -2.86 3.68
N ALA A 138 -11.65 -3.88 2.94
CA ALA A 138 -13.07 -4.13 2.70
C ALA A 138 -13.83 -4.43 3.99
N ASP A 139 -13.28 -5.30 4.84
CA ASP A 139 -13.88 -5.73 6.12
C ASP A 139 -14.01 -4.55 7.09
N ALA A 140 -13.02 -3.65 7.09
CA ALA A 140 -13.07 -2.41 7.88
C ALA A 140 -13.90 -1.29 7.23
N GLY A 141 -14.48 -1.51 6.06
CA GLY A 141 -15.22 -0.49 5.30
C GLY A 141 -14.37 0.66 4.75
N THR A 142 -13.04 0.50 4.73
CA THR A 142 -12.09 1.50 4.23
C THR A 142 -12.23 1.63 2.70
N PRO A 143 -12.54 2.83 2.17
CA PRO A 143 -12.62 3.06 0.73
C PRO A 143 -11.32 2.75 -0.02
N LEU A 144 -11.42 1.95 -1.09
CA LEU A 144 -10.34 1.71 -2.03
C LEU A 144 -10.32 2.78 -3.12
N PHE A 145 -9.12 3.27 -3.43
CA PHE A 145 -8.88 4.21 -4.51
C PHE A 145 -7.83 3.68 -5.48
N GLY A 146 -8.12 3.80 -6.78
CA GLY A 146 -7.15 3.49 -7.83
C GLY A 146 -6.17 4.63 -8.03
N GLY A 147 -4.90 4.41 -7.72
CA GLY A 147 -3.87 5.44 -7.78
C GLY A 147 -3.22 5.60 -9.16
N ASN A 148 -3.37 4.65 -10.07
CA ASN A 148 -2.47 4.54 -11.23
C ASN A 148 -3.14 4.85 -12.57
N LEU A 149 -2.34 4.88 -13.63
CA LEU A 149 -2.78 5.05 -15.01
C LEU A 149 -3.48 3.79 -15.54
N SER A 150 -4.36 3.98 -16.53
CA SER A 150 -4.90 2.89 -17.33
C SER A 150 -3.84 2.27 -18.24
N ARG A 151 -4.13 1.08 -18.76
CA ARG A 151 -3.26 0.45 -19.76
C ARG A 151 -3.18 1.28 -21.04
N ALA A 152 -4.27 1.92 -21.45
CA ALA A 152 -4.31 2.77 -22.63
C ALA A 152 -3.42 4.02 -22.45
N GLU A 153 -3.49 4.66 -21.29
CA GLU A 153 -2.64 5.80 -20.93
C GLU A 153 -1.16 5.42 -20.92
N VAL A 154 -0.82 4.28 -20.29
CA VAL A 154 0.56 3.77 -20.29
C VAL A 154 1.07 3.51 -21.70
N ASN A 155 0.28 2.83 -22.55
CA ASN A 155 0.70 2.52 -23.92
C ASN A 155 0.91 3.78 -24.76
N ALA A 156 0.06 4.79 -24.59
CA ALA A 156 0.19 6.07 -25.30
C ALA A 156 1.49 6.81 -24.89
N LEU A 157 1.81 6.82 -23.59
CA LEU A 157 3.02 7.46 -23.06
C LEU A 157 4.29 6.70 -23.42
N LEU A 158 4.26 5.36 -23.42
CA LEU A 158 5.42 4.54 -23.80
C LEU A 158 5.87 4.79 -25.25
N ALA A 159 4.96 5.19 -26.14
CA ALA A 159 5.29 5.54 -27.52
C ALA A 159 5.87 6.96 -27.66
N SER A 160 5.87 7.77 -26.60
CA SER A 160 6.41 9.12 -26.62
C SER A 160 7.93 9.12 -26.67
N THR A 161 8.48 10.07 -27.42
CA THR A 161 9.91 10.41 -27.43
C THR A 161 10.18 11.78 -26.82
N GLU A 162 9.14 12.45 -26.30
CA GLU A 162 9.25 13.75 -25.68
C GLU A 162 9.81 13.64 -24.25
N GLY A 163 10.82 14.46 -23.96
CA GLY A 163 11.37 14.52 -22.61
C GLY A 163 10.40 15.15 -21.62
N VAL A 164 10.19 14.47 -20.49
CA VAL A 164 9.38 15.00 -19.38
C VAL A 164 10.21 15.76 -18.35
N ARG A 165 9.57 16.71 -17.68
CA ARG A 165 10.13 17.42 -16.54
C ARG A 165 9.60 16.82 -15.24
N PHE A 166 10.53 16.49 -14.35
CA PHE A 166 10.24 16.07 -12.99
C PHE A 166 10.29 17.28 -12.04
N PRO A 167 9.51 17.28 -10.95
CA PRO A 167 9.54 18.35 -9.96
C PRO A 167 10.86 18.43 -9.19
N VAL A 168 11.57 17.30 -9.04
CA VAL A 168 12.89 17.23 -8.41
C VAL A 168 13.97 17.12 -9.48
N ALA A 169 14.96 18.01 -9.45
CA ALA A 169 16.00 18.12 -10.48
C ALA A 169 16.77 16.81 -10.70
N ALA A 170 17.08 16.08 -9.62
CA ALA A 170 17.82 14.81 -9.67
C ALA A 170 16.96 13.60 -10.04
N ALA A 171 15.63 13.71 -10.05
CA ALA A 171 14.72 12.57 -10.24
C ALA A 171 14.97 11.87 -11.57
N ARG A 172 15.12 12.63 -12.65
CA ARG A 172 15.35 12.08 -14.00
C ARG A 172 16.58 11.17 -14.01
N GLN A 173 17.73 11.65 -13.52
CA GLN A 173 18.97 10.87 -13.49
C GLN A 173 18.83 9.61 -12.64
N ARG A 174 18.23 9.73 -11.44
CA ARG A 174 18.01 8.61 -10.53
C ARG A 174 17.11 7.54 -11.14
N LEU A 175 15.97 7.95 -11.70
CA LEU A 175 15.00 7.05 -12.33
C LEU A 175 15.58 6.40 -13.60
N SER A 176 16.36 7.13 -14.41
CA SER A 176 17.06 6.54 -15.55
C SER A 176 18.02 5.44 -15.12
N ALA A 177 18.79 5.65 -14.04
CA ALA A 177 19.70 4.63 -13.54
C ALA A 177 18.96 3.36 -13.08
N VAL A 178 17.84 3.52 -12.38
CA VAL A 178 16.98 2.40 -11.95
C VAL A 178 16.43 1.62 -13.15
N VAL A 179 15.82 2.32 -14.12
CA VAL A 179 15.24 1.71 -15.32
C VAL A 179 16.29 0.93 -16.11
N LEU A 180 17.46 1.52 -16.35
CA LEU A 180 18.53 0.88 -17.12
C LEU A 180 19.20 -0.28 -16.38
N ALA A 181 19.26 -0.24 -15.05
CA ALA A 181 19.76 -1.36 -14.24
C ALA A 181 18.81 -2.56 -14.26
N GLN A 182 17.50 -2.32 -14.30
CA GLN A 182 16.48 -3.36 -14.32
C GLN A 182 16.20 -3.91 -15.73
N HIS A 183 16.44 -3.09 -16.75
CA HIS A 183 16.17 -3.42 -18.15
C HIS A 183 17.32 -2.95 -19.04
N ALA A 184 18.34 -3.78 -19.22
CA ALA A 184 19.51 -3.44 -20.03
C ALA A 184 19.15 -3.01 -21.48
N ASP A 185 18.07 -3.58 -22.03
CA ASP A 185 17.58 -3.26 -23.38
C ASP A 185 16.56 -2.10 -23.42
N ALA A 186 16.28 -1.44 -22.29
CA ALA A 186 15.29 -0.36 -22.22
C ALA A 186 15.79 1.00 -22.72
N ALA A 187 17.07 1.13 -23.08
CA ALA A 187 17.64 2.40 -23.53
C ALA A 187 16.84 3.08 -24.66
N PRO A 188 16.33 2.38 -25.68
CA PRO A 188 15.49 3.00 -26.72
C PRO A 188 14.13 3.50 -26.23
N MET A 189 13.63 2.97 -25.11
CA MET A 189 12.32 3.28 -24.54
C MET A 189 12.40 4.20 -23.33
N LEU A 190 13.60 4.70 -22.99
CA LEU A 190 13.83 5.41 -21.73
C LEU A 190 12.92 6.65 -21.59
N GLU A 191 12.76 7.47 -22.62
CA GLU A 191 11.88 8.66 -22.55
C GLU A 191 10.43 8.27 -22.28
N GLY A 192 9.92 7.26 -23.00
CA GLY A 192 8.57 6.75 -22.79
C GLY A 192 8.38 6.17 -21.37
N MET A 193 9.36 5.45 -20.85
CA MET A 193 9.33 4.91 -19.48
C MET A 193 9.35 6.03 -18.43
N LEU A 194 10.19 7.05 -18.61
CA LEU A 194 10.21 8.23 -17.74
C LEU A 194 8.90 9.02 -17.82
N ALA A 195 8.30 9.12 -19.01
CA ALA A 195 6.99 9.76 -19.19
C ALA A 195 5.87 8.99 -18.45
N VAL A 196 5.89 7.65 -18.52
CA VAL A 196 4.99 6.82 -17.72
C VAL A 196 5.22 7.06 -16.23
N GLN A 197 6.47 7.00 -15.75
CA GLN A 197 6.81 7.21 -14.34
C GLN A 197 6.25 8.54 -13.82
N GLN A 198 6.57 9.64 -14.52
CA GLN A 198 6.10 10.99 -14.20
C GLN A 198 4.57 11.07 -14.13
N ALA A 199 3.88 10.47 -15.10
CA ALA A 199 2.43 10.53 -15.19
C ALA A 199 1.75 9.68 -14.12
N ARG A 200 2.34 8.52 -13.76
CA ARG A 200 1.89 7.70 -12.62
C ARG A 200 1.99 8.46 -11.31
N ASP A 201 3.14 9.08 -11.05
CA ASP A 201 3.37 9.85 -9.83
C ASP A 201 2.43 11.05 -9.73
N THR A 202 2.20 11.74 -10.86
CA THR A 202 1.22 12.82 -10.95
C THR A 202 -0.20 12.32 -10.63
N ARG A 203 -0.61 11.19 -11.21
CA ARG A 203 -1.93 10.59 -10.97
C ARG A 203 -2.10 10.16 -9.52
N MET A 204 -1.11 9.48 -8.94
CA MET A 204 -1.14 9.04 -7.55
C MET A 204 -1.19 10.23 -6.58
N ALA A 205 -0.43 11.30 -6.86
CA ALA A 205 -0.48 12.53 -6.07
C ALA A 205 -1.89 13.15 -6.08
N GLN A 206 -2.51 13.26 -7.26
CA GLN A 206 -3.86 13.80 -7.39
C GLN A 206 -4.89 12.94 -6.63
N VAL A 207 -4.87 11.62 -6.84
CA VAL A 207 -5.77 10.71 -6.14
C VAL A 207 -5.59 10.77 -4.62
N LEU A 208 -4.34 10.85 -4.15
CA LEU A 208 -4.03 10.97 -2.72
C LEU A 208 -4.55 12.29 -2.11
N LEU A 209 -4.57 13.37 -2.89
CA LEU A 209 -5.10 14.67 -2.45
C LEU A 209 -6.64 14.67 -2.38
N ASP A 210 -7.30 14.01 -3.33
CA ASP A 210 -8.76 13.96 -3.46
C ASP A 210 -9.42 12.90 -2.56
N ALA A 211 -8.67 11.86 -2.18
CA ALA A 211 -9.19 10.79 -1.33
C ALA A 211 -9.45 11.27 0.12
N PRO A 212 -10.46 10.72 0.81
CA PRO A 212 -10.75 11.07 2.20
C PRO A 212 -9.56 10.82 3.13
N ALA A 213 -9.11 11.88 3.82
CA ALA A 213 -8.07 11.76 4.82
C ALA A 213 -8.60 11.16 6.14
N PRO A 214 -7.79 10.38 6.88
CA PRO A 214 -6.40 10.09 6.56
C PRO A 214 -6.27 9.02 5.47
N ALA A 215 -5.35 9.25 4.53
CA ALA A 215 -5.15 8.42 3.36
C ALA A 215 -3.81 7.67 3.43
N LEU A 216 -3.83 6.37 3.13
CA LEU A 216 -2.64 5.53 2.97
C LEU A 216 -2.47 5.20 1.49
N LEU A 217 -1.34 5.58 0.89
CA LEU A 217 -0.91 5.12 -0.43
C LEU A 217 0.08 3.96 -0.27
N VAL A 218 -0.23 2.82 -0.89
CA VAL A 218 0.73 1.73 -1.10
C VAL A 218 1.14 1.73 -2.57
N ALA A 219 2.43 1.90 -2.81
CA ALA A 219 3.04 1.95 -4.13
C ALA A 219 4.49 1.47 -4.07
N GLY A 220 5.08 1.16 -5.21
CA GLY A 220 6.49 0.80 -5.32
C GLY A 220 7.40 1.89 -4.74
N ARG A 221 8.52 1.50 -4.14
CA ARG A 221 9.43 2.38 -3.40
C ARG A 221 9.75 3.68 -4.15
N TRP A 222 10.08 3.59 -5.44
CA TRP A 222 10.45 4.76 -6.26
C TRP A 222 9.30 5.77 -6.47
N HIS A 223 8.05 5.33 -6.32
CA HIS A 223 6.87 6.19 -6.36
C HIS A 223 6.66 6.97 -5.05
N VAL A 224 7.21 6.51 -3.92
CA VAL A 224 6.96 7.17 -2.62
C VAL A 224 8.10 8.07 -2.14
N LEU A 225 9.33 7.86 -2.62
CA LEU A 225 10.49 8.64 -2.18
C LEU A 225 10.38 10.09 -2.66
N ARG A 226 10.79 11.04 -1.79
CA ARG A 226 10.69 12.48 -2.08
C ARG A 226 11.49 12.90 -3.29
N GLY A 227 12.65 12.31 -3.52
CA GLY A 227 13.53 12.67 -4.62
C GLY A 227 13.15 12.07 -5.97
N THR A 228 12.13 11.21 -6.06
CA THR A 228 11.74 10.55 -7.31
C THR A 228 10.24 10.56 -7.62
N GLY A 229 9.37 10.48 -6.62
CA GLY A 229 7.96 10.13 -6.83
C GLY A 229 6.95 11.17 -6.34
N VAL A 230 5.82 10.65 -5.87
CA VAL A 230 4.61 11.37 -5.46
C VAL A 230 4.86 12.62 -4.61
N PRO A 231 5.74 12.63 -3.58
CA PRO A 231 5.90 13.82 -2.76
C PRO A 231 6.37 15.05 -3.53
N GLY A 232 7.11 14.88 -4.65
CA GLY A 232 7.53 16.00 -5.49
C GLY A 232 6.37 16.72 -6.19
N TYR A 233 5.21 16.08 -6.30
CA TYR A 233 3.99 16.65 -6.91
C TYR A 233 3.02 17.21 -5.87
N LEU A 234 3.35 17.13 -4.58
CA LEU A 234 2.54 17.70 -3.50
C LEU A 234 3.00 19.13 -3.19
N SER A 235 2.05 19.97 -2.77
CA SER A 235 2.39 21.28 -2.21
C SER A 235 3.13 21.13 -0.88
N PRO A 236 4.12 21.99 -0.56
CA PRO A 236 4.76 22.01 0.76
C PRO A 236 3.79 22.19 1.94
N ALA A 237 2.62 22.79 1.70
CA ALA A 237 1.55 22.94 2.69
C ALA A 237 0.77 21.64 2.95
N THR A 238 1.02 20.59 2.16
CA THR A 238 0.35 19.30 2.22
C THR A 238 1.38 18.18 2.42
N PRO A 239 2.07 18.14 3.57
CA PRO A 239 3.11 17.16 3.80
C PRO A 239 2.51 15.74 3.90
N ALA A 240 3.33 14.77 3.54
CA ALA A 240 3.01 13.35 3.67
C ALA A 240 4.17 12.63 4.36
N LEU A 241 3.82 11.75 5.30
CA LEU A 241 4.78 10.87 5.98
C LEU A 241 5.16 9.75 5.00
N VAL A 242 6.45 9.59 4.72
CA VAL A 242 7.01 8.62 3.79
C VAL A 242 7.73 7.52 4.57
N ILE A 243 7.28 6.29 4.38
CA ILE A 243 7.87 5.08 4.93
C ILE A 243 8.39 4.25 3.75
N ALA A 244 9.69 3.94 3.74
CA ALA A 244 10.29 3.05 2.75
C ALA A 244 10.56 1.67 3.36
N LEU A 245 10.09 0.61 2.71
CA LEU A 245 10.46 -0.76 3.06
C LEU A 245 11.83 -1.11 2.47
N ALA A 246 12.61 -1.87 3.25
CA ALA A 246 13.99 -2.18 2.95
C ALA A 246 14.41 -3.55 3.50
N SER A 247 15.40 -4.15 2.86
CA SER A 247 16.11 -5.34 3.35
C SER A 247 17.25 -4.91 4.26
N PRO A 248 17.79 -5.83 5.07
CA PRO A 248 18.98 -5.56 5.88
C PRO A 248 20.13 -5.06 4.98
N GLY A 249 20.69 -3.91 5.34
CA GLY A 249 21.79 -3.28 4.61
C GLY A 249 21.37 -2.38 3.44
N GLU A 250 20.10 -2.40 3.00
CA GLU A 250 19.60 -1.34 2.12
C GLU A 250 19.50 -0.01 2.90
N THR A 251 19.82 1.09 2.22
CA THR A 251 19.79 2.43 2.81
C THR A 251 18.88 3.35 2.00
N VAL A 252 18.23 4.28 2.69
CA VAL A 252 17.45 5.37 2.11
C VAL A 252 17.88 6.66 2.80
N ASP A 253 18.12 7.70 2.01
CA ASP A 253 18.54 9.00 2.53
C ASP A 253 17.41 9.68 3.29
N ALA A 254 17.74 10.40 4.38
CA ALA A 254 16.75 11.14 5.18
C ALA A 254 16.05 12.27 4.40
N THR A 255 16.60 12.68 3.25
CA THR A 255 15.94 13.60 2.33
C THR A 255 14.85 12.93 1.48
N ASP A 256 14.83 11.59 1.40
CA ASP A 256 13.91 10.82 0.57
C ASP A 256 12.74 10.20 1.34
N ALA A 257 12.93 9.88 2.62
CA ALA A 257 11.89 9.28 3.47
C ALA A 257 12.02 9.76 4.92
N ASP A 258 10.94 9.67 5.68
CA ASP A 258 10.97 9.97 7.11
C ASP A 258 11.36 8.72 7.90
N LEU A 259 10.83 7.55 7.51
CA LEU A 259 11.06 6.28 8.19
C LEU A 259 11.59 5.23 7.22
N LEU A 260 12.58 4.46 7.67
CA LEU A 260 13.06 3.25 7.02
C LEU A 260 12.55 2.05 7.81
N TRP A 261 11.74 1.21 7.18
CA TRP A 261 11.21 0.00 7.79
C TRP A 261 11.95 -1.21 7.23
N VAL A 262 12.90 -1.71 8.02
CA VAL A 262 13.77 -2.82 7.65
C VAL A 262 13.09 -4.11 8.06
N LEU A 263 12.80 -4.96 7.07
CA LEU A 263 12.25 -6.28 7.26
C LEU A 263 13.37 -7.31 7.20
N ASP A 264 13.27 -8.36 8.02
CA ASP A 264 14.18 -9.48 7.93
C ASP A 264 14.01 -10.17 6.55
N ASP A 265 15.12 -10.59 5.94
CA ASP A 265 15.06 -11.39 4.73
C ASP A 265 14.48 -12.77 5.08
N GLU A 266 13.49 -13.26 4.32
CA GLU A 266 13.00 -14.64 4.40
C GLU A 266 14.01 -15.64 3.82
#